data_AF-A0A6I3DG04-F1
#
_entry.id   AF-A0A6I3DG04-F1
#
_cell.length_a   1.000
_cell.length_b   1.000
_cell.length_c   1.000
_cell.angle_alpha   90.00
_cell.angle_beta   90.00
_cell.angle_gamma   90.00
#
_symmetry.space_group_name_H-M   'P 1'
#
loop_
_entity.id
_entity.type
_entity.pdbx_description
1 polymer ?
#
loop_
_entity_poly.entity_id
_entity_poly.type
_entity_poly.pdbx_seq_one_letter_code
_entity_poly.pdbx_strand_id
1 'polypeptide(L)'
;MLPSQTDRFVRLKKTQDNVADRVTSFAGSLKFVYLHAMWFGIWIVLNIGLIHLGIKKFDKYPFGLLTMIVSLEAIFLATFVMVSQNRQAKRSDLRAQIDFESNLRSLIIITHLAAKDGVDLQHVDKIVALAIHQSHVLGDENGTESSEPAQNG
;
A
#
# COMPACT_ATOMS: atom_id res chain seq x y z
N MET A 1 39.61 5.81 -25.24
CA MET A 1 38.38 5.27 -24.63
C MET A 1 37.31 6.35 -24.71
N LEU A 2 36.24 6.12 -25.47
CA LEU A 2 35.10 7.05 -25.61
C LEU A 2 34.11 6.80 -24.45
N PRO A 3 33.64 7.83 -23.71
CA PRO A 3 32.64 7.65 -22.67
C PRO A 3 31.37 7.05 -23.29
N SER A 4 30.94 5.90 -22.77
CA SER A 4 29.85 5.11 -23.33
C SER A 4 28.50 5.75 -22.99
N GLN A 5 27.60 5.77 -23.98
CA GLN A 5 26.24 6.33 -23.89
C GLN A 5 25.41 5.78 -22.71
N THR A 6 25.81 4.65 -22.13
CA THR A 6 25.21 3.95 -21.00
C THR A 6 25.05 4.84 -19.75
N ASP A 7 26.00 5.75 -19.50
CA ASP A 7 25.97 6.60 -18.30
C ASP A 7 24.81 7.62 -18.30
N ARG A 8 24.35 8.06 -19.48
CA ARG A 8 23.19 8.94 -19.59
C ARG A 8 21.88 8.21 -19.30
N PHE A 9 21.73 6.97 -19.75
CA PHE A 9 20.51 6.19 -19.51
C PHE A 9 20.34 5.85 -18.02
N VAL A 10 21.42 5.53 -17.32
CA VAL A 10 21.39 5.25 -15.88
C VAL A 10 21.03 6.51 -15.07
N ARG A 11 21.54 7.69 -15.46
CA ARG A 11 21.21 8.97 -14.80
C ARG A 11 19.77 9.42 -15.05
N LEU A 12 19.26 9.28 -16.28
CA LEU A 12 17.87 9.63 -16.61
C LEU A 12 16.87 8.74 -15.87
N LYS A 13 17.19 7.45 -15.72
CA LYS A 13 16.38 6.51 -14.92
C LYS A 13 16.37 6.91 -13.45
N LYS A 14 17.55 7.26 -12.89
CA LYS A 14 17.67 7.68 -11.48
C LYS A 14 16.86 8.94 -11.15
N THR A 15 16.81 9.94 -12.03
CA THR A 15 16.06 11.18 -11.76
C THR A 15 14.55 10.98 -11.87
N GLN A 16 14.06 10.21 -12.85
CA GLN A 16 12.64 9.91 -13.01
C GLN A 16 12.13 8.97 -11.90
N ASP A 17 12.92 7.98 -11.50
CA ASP A 17 12.58 7.08 -10.40
C ASP A 17 12.42 7.85 -9.08
N ASN A 18 13.28 8.85 -8.82
CA ASN A 18 13.19 9.68 -7.61
C ASN A 18 11.94 10.58 -7.57
N VAL A 19 11.51 11.13 -8.71
CA VAL A 19 10.28 11.93 -8.80
C VAL A 19 9.06 11.02 -8.66
N ALA A 20 9.06 9.87 -9.34
CA ALA A 20 7.98 8.88 -9.26
C ALA A 20 7.82 8.33 -7.84
N ASP A 21 8.92 8.05 -7.13
CA ASP A 21 8.89 7.60 -5.72
C ASP A 21 8.38 8.70 -4.78
N ARG A 22 8.75 9.96 -5.00
CA ARG A 22 8.22 11.10 -4.23
C ARG A 22 6.72 11.29 -4.44
N VAL A 23 6.28 11.30 -5.70
CA VAL A 23 4.85 11.44 -6.07
C VAL A 23 4.04 10.27 -5.52
N THR A 24 4.60 9.05 -5.56
CA THR A 24 3.98 7.86 -4.97
C THR A 24 3.79 8.01 -3.46
N SER A 25 4.82 8.47 -2.73
CA SER A 25 4.70 8.70 -1.29
C SER A 25 3.75 9.84 -0.93
N PHE A 26 3.67 10.85 -1.81
CA PHE A 26 2.83 12.02 -1.63
C PHE A 26 1.35 11.70 -1.89
N ALA A 27 1.04 10.97 -2.97
CA ALA A 27 -0.31 10.50 -3.29
C ALA A 27 -0.86 9.53 -2.24
N GLY A 28 0.01 8.77 -1.56
CA GLY A 28 -0.37 7.92 -0.43
C GLY A 28 -0.46 8.63 0.93
N SER A 29 -0.17 9.94 1.00
CA SER A 29 -0.10 10.68 2.27
C SER A 29 -1.35 11.53 2.51
N LEU A 30 -1.84 11.52 3.77
CA LEU A 30 -2.92 12.40 4.24
C LEU A 30 -2.66 13.90 4.01
N LYS A 31 -1.39 14.31 3.89
CA LYS A 31 -0.99 15.69 3.59
C LYS A 31 -1.57 16.21 2.28
N PHE A 32 -1.73 15.34 1.28
CA PHE A 32 -2.33 15.68 -0.01
C PHE A 32 -3.79 16.11 0.13
N VAL A 33 -4.55 15.36 0.93
CA VAL A 33 -5.97 15.63 1.21
C VAL A 33 -6.14 16.97 1.91
N TYR A 34 -5.29 17.28 2.90
CA TYR A 34 -5.32 18.58 3.58
C TYR A 34 -4.99 19.75 2.65
N LEU A 35 -4.02 19.58 1.75
CA LEU A 35 -3.67 20.60 0.77
C LEU A 35 -4.84 20.88 -0.20
N HIS A 36 -5.51 19.83 -0.68
CA HIS A 36 -6.71 19.95 -1.52
C HIS A 36 -7.87 20.60 -0.78
N ALA A 37 -8.15 20.17 0.45
CA ALA A 37 -9.19 20.77 1.28
C ALA A 37 -8.95 22.26 1.53
N MET A 38 -7.70 22.65 1.81
CA MET A 38 -7.32 24.06 1.98
C MET A 38 -7.44 24.84 0.68
N TRP A 39 -6.97 24.28 -0.45
CA TRP A 39 -7.08 24.91 -1.76
C TRP A 39 -8.55 25.15 -2.17
N PHE A 40 -9.41 24.14 -2.04
CA PHE A 40 -10.85 24.27 -2.32
C PHE A 40 -11.52 25.25 -1.35
N GLY A 41 -11.17 25.19 -0.07
CA GLY A 41 -11.67 26.14 0.92
C GLY A 41 -11.32 27.58 0.58
N ILE A 42 -10.06 27.85 0.23
CA ILE A 42 -9.59 29.17 -0.20
C ILE A 42 -10.33 29.62 -1.47
N TRP A 43 -10.47 28.74 -2.47
CA TRP A 43 -11.17 29.08 -3.72
C TRP A 43 -12.64 29.45 -3.49
N ILE A 44 -13.33 28.68 -2.64
CA ILE A 44 -14.73 28.94 -2.28
C ILE A 44 -14.84 30.26 -1.51
N VAL A 45 -13.98 30.48 -0.51
CA VAL A 45 -13.96 31.73 0.29
C VAL A 45 -13.65 32.93 -0.59
N LEU A 46 -12.69 32.82 -1.52
CA LEU A 46 -12.40 33.89 -2.47
C LEU A 46 -13.58 34.16 -3.39
N ASN A 47 -14.24 33.14 -3.96
CA ASN A 47 -15.39 33.36 -4.84
C ASN A 47 -16.60 33.95 -4.10
N ILE A 48 -16.88 33.51 -2.87
CA ILE A 48 -17.97 34.07 -2.03
C ILE A 48 -17.61 35.47 -1.50
N GLY A 49 -16.36 35.71 -1.13
CA GLY A 49 -15.86 37.00 -0.67
C GLY A 49 -15.78 38.04 -1.78
N LEU A 50 -15.38 37.64 -2.99
CA LEU A 50 -15.36 38.51 -4.19
C LEU A 50 -16.77 38.92 -4.63
N ILE A 51 -17.80 38.09 -4.37
CA ILE A 51 -19.21 38.47 -4.58
C ILE A 51 -19.60 39.69 -3.73
N HIS A 52 -19.04 39.83 -2.52
CA HIS A 52 -19.31 40.98 -1.66
C HIS A 52 -18.60 42.27 -2.13
N LEU A 53 -17.55 42.16 -2.97
CA LEU A 53 -16.79 43.29 -3.52
C LEU A 53 -17.34 43.84 -4.85
N GLY A 54 -18.46 43.33 -5.35
CA GLY A 54 -19.14 43.88 -6.55
C GLY A 54 -18.47 43.55 -7.89
N ILE A 55 -17.43 42.71 -7.89
CA ILE A 55 -16.75 42.25 -9.12
C ILE A 55 -17.60 41.15 -9.79
N LYS A 56 -17.73 41.21 -11.12
CA LYS A 56 -18.46 40.22 -11.95
C LYS A 56 -18.02 38.80 -11.59
N LYS A 57 -18.97 37.90 -11.32
CA LYS A 57 -18.74 36.51 -10.86
C LYS A 57 -17.70 35.81 -11.75
N PHE A 58 -16.49 35.60 -11.22
CA PHE A 58 -15.40 34.93 -11.93
C PHE A 58 -15.74 33.46 -12.20
N ASP A 59 -16.38 32.78 -11.23
CA ASP A 59 -16.94 31.43 -11.40
C ASP A 59 -18.33 31.36 -10.73
N LYS A 60 -19.39 31.28 -11.55
CA LYS A 60 -20.78 31.25 -11.04
C LYS A 60 -21.08 29.85 -10.50
N TYR A 61 -21.67 29.78 -9.31
CA TYR A 61 -22.20 28.53 -8.76
C TYR A 61 -23.02 27.80 -9.85
N PRO A 62 -22.67 26.56 -10.24
CA PRO A 62 -21.98 25.52 -9.47
C PRO A 62 -20.44 25.36 -9.66
N PHE A 63 -19.68 26.44 -9.90
CA PHE A 63 -18.20 26.40 -10.06
C PHE A 63 -17.72 25.49 -11.20
N GLY A 64 -18.10 25.85 -12.43
CA GLY A 64 -17.85 25.01 -13.60
C GLY A 64 -16.36 24.86 -13.93
N LEU A 65 -15.57 25.92 -13.78
CA LEU A 65 -14.13 25.89 -14.08
C LEU A 65 -13.37 25.04 -13.05
N LEU A 66 -13.69 25.19 -11.76
CA LEU A 66 -13.09 24.37 -10.72
C LEU A 66 -13.40 22.89 -10.94
N THR A 67 -14.66 22.55 -11.23
CA THR A 67 -15.07 21.16 -11.46
C THR A 67 -14.35 20.54 -12.65
N MET A 68 -14.16 21.29 -13.73
CA MET A 68 -13.43 20.84 -14.91
C MET A 68 -11.96 20.53 -14.58
N ILE A 69 -11.28 21.45 -13.89
CA ILE A 69 -9.86 21.30 -13.52
C ILE A 69 -9.68 20.11 -12.56
N VAL A 70 -10.55 20.01 -11.54
CA VAL A 70 -10.51 18.92 -10.54
C VAL A 70 -10.77 17.56 -11.19
N SER A 71 -11.69 17.48 -12.15
CA SER A 71 -11.96 16.22 -12.86
C SER A 71 -10.73 15.74 -13.63
N LEU A 72 -10.02 16.66 -14.29
CA LEU A 72 -8.77 16.34 -14.99
C LEU A 72 -7.66 15.95 -13.99
N GLU A 73 -7.51 16.68 -12.90
CA GLU A 73 -6.55 16.37 -11.84
C GLU A 73 -6.81 14.98 -11.22
N ALA A 74 -8.07 14.63 -10.98
CA ALA A 74 -8.48 13.33 -10.45
C ALA A 74 -8.06 12.16 -11.37
N ILE A 75 -8.18 12.31 -12.69
CA ILE A 75 -7.72 11.30 -13.66
C ILE A 75 -6.21 11.08 -13.54
N PHE A 76 -5.43 12.17 -13.45
CA PHE A 76 -3.98 12.06 -13.24
C PHE A 76 -3.64 11.36 -11.92
N LEU A 77 -4.31 11.74 -10.82
CA LEU A 77 -4.10 11.14 -9.52
C LEU A 77 -4.43 9.65 -9.52
N ALA A 78 -5.58 9.26 -10.08
CA ALA A 78 -5.97 7.86 -10.21
C ALA A 78 -4.91 7.06 -10.99
N THR A 79 -4.38 7.62 -12.06
CA THR A 79 -3.30 7.01 -12.86
C THR A 79 -2.00 6.88 -12.06
N PHE A 80 -1.59 7.93 -11.33
CA PHE A 80 -0.42 7.89 -10.46
C PHE A 80 -0.56 6.86 -9.34
N VAL A 81 -1.74 6.78 -8.72
CA VAL A 81 -2.07 5.78 -7.70
C VAL A 81 -1.99 4.38 -8.29
N MET A 82 -2.55 4.14 -9.48
CA MET A 82 -2.49 2.83 -10.14
C MET A 82 -1.04 2.42 -10.45
N VAL A 83 -0.21 3.34 -10.97
CA VAL A 83 1.22 3.08 -11.23
C VAL A 83 1.97 2.79 -9.93
N SER A 84 1.68 3.54 -8.86
CA SER A 84 2.22 3.31 -7.52
C SER A 84 1.85 1.93 -6.98
N GLN A 85 0.56 1.57 -7.06
CA GLN A 85 0.05 0.27 -6.62
C GLN A 85 0.67 -0.88 -7.41
N ASN A 86 0.77 -0.78 -8.73
CA ASN A 86 1.42 -1.79 -9.56
C ASN A 86 2.91 -1.96 -9.19
N ARG A 87 3.61 -0.87 -8.87
CA ARG A 87 5.01 -0.92 -8.41
C ARG A 87 5.14 -1.54 -7.02
N GLN A 88 4.21 -1.25 -6.11
CA GLN A 88 4.16 -1.87 -4.78
C GLN A 88 3.84 -3.36 -4.86
N ALA A 89 2.89 -3.77 -5.70
CA ALA A 89 2.55 -5.17 -5.95
C ALA A 89 3.78 -5.95 -6.45
N LYS A 90 4.49 -5.44 -7.47
CA LYS A 90 5.72 -6.07 -7.96
C LYS A 90 6.82 -6.20 -6.90
N ARG A 91 6.96 -5.20 -6.02
CA ARG A 91 7.92 -5.27 -4.90
C ARG A 91 7.48 -6.30 -3.84
N SER A 92 6.17 -6.39 -3.59
CA SER A 92 5.58 -7.38 -2.69
C SER A 92 5.81 -8.81 -3.22
N ASP A 93 5.59 -9.04 -4.51
CA ASP A 93 5.82 -10.35 -5.15
C ASP A 93 7.28 -10.78 -5.05
N LEU A 94 8.22 -9.86 -5.31
CA LEU A 94 9.64 -10.14 -5.16
C LEU A 94 10.01 -10.44 -3.71
N ARG A 95 9.48 -9.67 -2.75
CA ARG A 95 9.72 -9.91 -1.33
C ARG A 95 9.18 -11.28 -0.91
N ALA A 96 7.99 -11.66 -1.36
CA ALA A 96 7.41 -12.97 -1.08
C ALA A 96 8.27 -14.12 -1.64
N GLN A 97 8.84 -13.97 -2.83
CA GLN A 97 9.77 -14.96 -3.40
C GLN A 97 11.05 -15.09 -2.56
N ILE A 98 11.63 -13.97 -2.14
CA ILE A 98 12.83 -13.96 -1.28
C ILE A 98 12.53 -14.59 0.08
N ASP A 99 11.40 -14.25 0.69
CA ASP A 99 10.98 -14.79 1.98
C ASP A 99 10.75 -16.31 1.87
N PHE A 100 10.14 -16.77 0.78
CA PHE A 100 9.98 -18.20 0.49
C PHE A 100 11.31 -18.92 0.36
N GLU A 101 12.25 -18.38 -0.43
CA GLU A 101 13.59 -18.96 -0.58
C GLU A 101 14.35 -19.00 0.74
N SER A 102 14.29 -17.92 1.53
CA SER A 102 14.90 -17.86 2.86
C SER A 102 14.30 -18.90 3.80
N ASN A 103 12.98 -19.08 3.77
CA ASN A 103 12.29 -20.08 4.59
C ASN A 103 12.72 -21.50 4.21
N LEU A 104 12.76 -21.82 2.91
CA LEU A 104 13.25 -23.11 2.43
C LEU A 104 14.69 -23.38 2.84
N ARG A 105 15.59 -22.40 2.72
CA ARG A 105 16.98 -22.54 3.15
C ARG A 105 17.08 -22.81 4.65
N SER A 106 16.35 -22.07 5.47
CA SER A 106 16.29 -22.30 6.92
C SER A 106 15.78 -23.71 7.24
N LEU A 107 14.71 -24.16 6.58
CA LEU A 107 14.16 -25.51 6.76
C LEU A 107 15.19 -26.60 6.41
N ILE A 108 15.91 -26.44 5.30
CA ILE A 108 16.96 -27.40 4.90
C ILE A 108 18.09 -27.44 5.93
N ILE A 109 18.53 -26.28 6.43
CA ILE A 109 19.58 -26.22 7.46
C ILE A 109 19.11 -26.88 8.75
N ILE A 110 17.89 -26.59 9.21
CA ILE A 110 17.32 -27.17 10.43
C ILE A 110 17.16 -28.68 10.31
N THR A 111 16.61 -29.17 9.19
CA THR A 111 16.45 -30.62 8.96
C THR A 111 17.80 -31.33 8.89
N HIS A 112 18.81 -30.71 8.29
CA HIS A 112 20.17 -31.27 8.25
C HIS A 112 20.82 -31.33 9.65
N LEU A 113 20.66 -30.27 10.46
CA LEU A 113 21.13 -30.25 11.84
C LEU A 113 20.40 -31.30 12.70
N ALA A 114 19.08 -31.37 12.59
CA ALA A 114 18.25 -32.35 13.29
C ALA A 114 18.67 -33.79 12.94
N ALA A 115 18.90 -34.08 11.66
CA ALA A 115 19.39 -35.39 11.22
C ALA A 115 20.79 -35.71 11.77
N LYS A 116 21.68 -34.71 11.86
CA LYS A 116 23.02 -34.88 12.44
C LYS A 116 22.99 -35.16 13.94
N ASP A 117 22.08 -34.51 14.66
CA ASP A 117 21.94 -34.64 16.12
C ASP A 117 21.05 -35.84 16.52
N GLY A 118 20.59 -36.65 15.55
CA GLY A 118 19.79 -37.85 15.79
C GLY A 118 18.34 -37.57 16.21
N VAL A 119 17.85 -36.37 15.91
CA VAL A 119 16.46 -35.97 16.20
C VAL A 119 15.51 -36.75 15.28
N ASP A 120 14.51 -37.39 15.87
CA ASP A 120 13.45 -38.07 15.11
C ASP A 120 12.49 -37.06 14.49
N LEU A 121 12.69 -36.77 13.20
CA LEU A 121 11.83 -35.87 12.43
C LEU A 121 10.37 -36.35 12.36
N GLN A 122 10.10 -37.67 12.39
CA GLN A 122 8.73 -38.19 12.36
C GLN A 122 7.98 -37.90 13.66
N HIS A 123 8.68 -37.89 14.79
CA HIS A 123 8.10 -37.51 16.08
C HIS A 123 7.76 -36.03 16.11
N VAL A 124 8.65 -35.17 15.61
CA VAL A 124 8.41 -33.72 15.50
C VAL A 124 7.21 -33.44 14.59
N ASP A 125 7.12 -34.07 13.41
CA ASP A 125 5.99 -33.91 12.50
C ASP A 125 4.65 -34.30 13.13
N LYS A 126 4.64 -35.38 13.94
CA LYS A 126 3.44 -35.79 14.69
C LYS A 126 3.03 -34.75 15.73
N ILE A 127 3.97 -34.21 16.50
CA ILE A 127 3.69 -33.16 17.49
C ILE A 127 3.14 -31.92 16.80
N VAL A 128 3.74 -31.51 15.68
CA VAL A 128 3.29 -30.35 14.89
C VAL A 128 1.89 -30.60 14.35
N ALA A 129 1.61 -31.78 13.78
CA ALA A 129 0.29 -32.13 13.28
C ALA A 129 -0.78 -32.10 14.39
N LEU A 130 -0.46 -32.62 15.58
CA LEU A 130 -1.34 -32.57 16.74
C LEU A 130 -1.58 -31.12 17.22
N ALA A 131 -0.53 -30.30 17.27
CA ALA A 131 -0.64 -28.90 17.67
C ALA A 131 -1.47 -28.07 16.68
N ILE A 132 -1.30 -28.29 15.37
CA ILE A 132 -2.09 -27.62 14.33
C ILE A 132 -3.57 -28.03 14.45
N HIS A 133 -3.85 -29.33 14.58
CA HIS A 133 -5.21 -29.82 14.77
C HIS A 133 -5.86 -29.21 16.03
N GLN A 134 -5.12 -29.18 17.14
CA GLN A 134 -5.59 -28.57 18.38
C GLN A 134 -5.86 -27.07 18.24
N SER A 135 -5.01 -26.32 17.53
CA SER A 135 -5.23 -24.89 17.30
C SER A 135 -6.48 -24.60 16.46
N HIS A 136 -6.78 -25.46 15.48
CA HIS A 136 -8.00 -25.37 14.68
C HIS A 136 -9.25 -25.65 15.51
N VAL A 137 -9.25 -26.72 16.30
CA VAL A 137 -10.38 -27.07 17.19
C VAL A 137 -10.64 -25.96 18.23
N LEU A 138 -9.59 -25.44 18.86
CA LEU A 138 -9.74 -24.34 19.83
C LEU A 138 -10.16 -23.01 19.18
N GLY A 139 -9.77 -22.77 17.92
CA GLY A 139 -10.24 -21.61 17.15
C GLY A 139 -11.74 -21.69 16.85
N ASP A 140 -12.23 -22.89 16.55
CA ASP A 140 -13.64 -23.14 16.24
C ASP A 140 -14.53 -23.13 17.51
N GLU A 141 -14.06 -23.66 18.64
CA GLU A 141 -14.77 -23.59 19.93
C GLU A 141 -14.85 -22.14 20.48
N ASN A 142 -13.76 -21.36 20.39
CA ASN A 142 -13.76 -19.96 20.85
C ASN A 142 -14.55 -19.02 19.92
N GLY A 143 -14.64 -19.34 18.63
CA GLY A 143 -15.51 -18.64 17.67
C GLY A 143 -17.00 -18.93 17.86
N THR A 144 -17.35 -20.11 18.40
CA THR A 144 -18.74 -20.52 18.65
C THR A 144 -19.25 -20.07 20.03
N GLU A 145 -18.45 -20.10 21.09
CA GLU A 145 -18.83 -19.55 22.42
C GLU A 145 -19.00 -18.02 22.40
N SER A 146 -18.22 -17.29 21.60
CA SER A 146 -18.32 -15.83 21.49
C SER A 146 -19.52 -15.32 20.69
N SER A 147 -20.20 -16.22 19.96
CA SER A 147 -21.34 -15.90 19.08
C SER A 147 -22.69 -16.27 19.69
N GLU A 148 -22.73 -16.84 20.90
CA GLU A 148 -23.98 -17.04 21.63
C GLU A 148 -24.37 -15.72 22.29
N PRO A 149 -25.42 -15.02 21.83
CA PRO A 149 -25.87 -13.84 22.54
C PRO A 149 -26.35 -14.32 23.91
N ALA A 150 -25.82 -13.70 24.97
CA ALA A 150 -26.41 -13.74 26.29
C ALA A 150 -27.85 -13.18 26.19
N GLN A 151 -28.78 -14.04 25.77
CA GLN A 151 -30.22 -13.86 25.82
C GLN A 151 -30.78 -15.05 26.58
N ASN A 152 -30.64 -15.01 27.91
CA ASN A 152 -31.73 -15.42 28.79
C ASN A 152 -31.51 -14.83 30.19
N GLY A 153 -32.44 -13.99 30.63
CA GLY A 153 -32.44 -13.36 31.94
C GLY A 153 -33.17 -12.02 31.93
#